data_AF-A0A956CA80-F1
#
_entry.id   AF-A0A956CA80-F1
#
_cell.length_a   1.000
_cell.length_b   1.000
_cell.length_c   1.000
_cell.angle_alpha   90.00
_cell.angle_beta   90.00
_cell.angle_gamma   90.00
#
_symmetry.space_group_name_H-M   'P 1'
#
loop_
_entity.id
_entity.type
_entity.pdbx_description
1 polymer ?
#
loop_
_entity_poly.entity_id
_entity_poly.type
_entity_poly.pdbx_seq_one_letter_code
_entity_poly.pdbx_strand_id
1 'polypeptide(L)'
;MTEIRHPRPLISGTLVRRYKRFLSDVRLSGGRVVTAHCVNPGAMEGLVRPGATVWLSEVDADSKRKLRYTWELIEVDGGLVGANTLVSNRIVRALLETKPRGFAHDELRAEYPYGEGSRVDFWLRRGQKEHFVEVKNCHLVYPDGRGYFPDSRSERAARHLAELSQVVRAGHRATVLFTVQRPDVRAVRPSDVHDPAFAAAARAALAAGVHFRAVRIRPTLSGYTVEGAIPVDLRPYPTRRIEGWRRDNASTSGSQG
;
A
#
# COMPACT_ATOMS: atom_id res chain seq x y z
N MET A 1 -12.03 0.52 17.18
CA MET A 1 -10.94 0.71 16.20
C MET A 1 -10.32 -0.64 15.93
N THR A 2 -10.05 -0.99 14.67
CA THR A 2 -9.41 -2.28 14.34
C THR A 2 -7.91 -2.17 14.62
N GLU A 3 -7.41 -2.98 15.55
CA GLU A 3 -5.99 -3.10 15.89
C GLU A 3 -5.47 -4.46 15.42
N ILE A 4 -4.31 -4.47 14.77
CA ILE A 4 -3.68 -5.69 14.26
C ILE A 4 -2.26 -5.74 14.81
N ARG A 5 -2.01 -6.69 15.70
CA ARG A 5 -0.72 -6.82 16.39
C ARG A 5 0.33 -7.46 15.50
N HIS A 6 1.59 -7.05 15.71
CA HIS A 6 2.70 -7.85 15.24
C HIS A 6 2.71 -9.17 15.99
N PRO A 7 3.00 -10.31 15.33
CA PRO A 7 3.03 -11.61 16.00
C PRO A 7 4.17 -11.71 17.02
N ARG A 8 5.20 -10.88 16.87
CA ARG A 8 6.39 -10.82 17.72
C ARG A 8 6.86 -9.36 17.85
N PRO A 9 7.60 -9.01 18.90
CA PRO A 9 8.27 -7.71 19.00
C PRO A 9 9.17 -7.47 17.79
N LEU A 10 9.15 -6.24 17.27
CA LEU A 10 10.02 -5.85 16.18
C LEU A 10 11.43 -5.55 16.67
N ILE A 11 12.41 -5.83 15.82
CA ILE A 11 13.84 -5.58 16.07
C ILE A 11 14.24 -4.30 15.34
N SER A 12 14.79 -3.33 16.07
CA SER A 12 15.27 -2.08 15.49
C SER A 12 16.66 -2.22 14.86
N GLY A 13 16.92 -1.39 13.86
CA GLY A 13 18.23 -1.25 13.25
C GLY A 13 18.32 -0.03 12.35
N THR A 14 19.48 0.20 11.77
CA THR A 14 19.75 1.29 10.83
C THR A 14 19.79 0.74 9.40
N LEU A 15 18.99 1.31 8.51
CA LEU A 15 19.02 0.95 7.09
C LEU A 15 20.39 1.29 6.50
N VAL A 16 21.07 0.31 5.94
CA VAL A 16 22.32 0.52 5.19
C VAL A 16 21.99 0.81 3.73
N ARG A 17 21.19 -0.06 3.10
CA ARG A 17 20.75 0.09 1.71
C ARG A 17 19.60 -0.86 1.39
N ARG A 18 18.85 -0.54 0.34
CA ARG A 18 17.93 -1.46 -0.37
C ARG A 18 18.48 -1.74 -1.76
N TYR A 19 18.38 -2.97 -2.23
CA TYR A 19 18.90 -3.37 -3.54
C TYR A 19 18.13 -4.57 -4.10
N LYS A 20 18.23 -4.80 -5.42
CA LYS A 20 17.52 -5.89 -6.13
C LYS A 20 16.01 -5.94 -5.84
N ARG A 21 15.41 -4.77 -5.51
CA ARG A 21 14.01 -4.54 -5.09
C ARG A 21 13.58 -5.23 -3.79
N PHE A 22 14.03 -6.45 -3.54
CA PHE A 22 13.55 -7.34 -2.48
C PHE A 22 14.54 -7.54 -1.33
N LEU A 23 15.71 -6.91 -1.37
CA LEU A 23 16.73 -7.06 -0.34
C LEU A 23 17.03 -5.71 0.32
N SER A 24 17.26 -5.76 1.62
CA SER A 24 17.71 -4.61 2.40
C SER A 24 18.74 -5.06 3.43
N ASP A 25 19.88 -4.37 3.49
CA ASP A 25 20.88 -4.59 4.51
C ASP A 25 20.60 -3.62 5.67
N VAL A 26 20.56 -4.15 6.89
CA VAL A 26 20.22 -3.42 8.11
C VAL A 26 21.25 -3.71 9.19
N ARG A 27 21.79 -2.67 9.80
CA ARG A 27 22.71 -2.77 10.93
C ARG A 27 21.91 -2.80 12.24
N LEU A 28 21.96 -3.91 12.97
CA LEU A 28 21.31 -4.05 14.27
C LEU A 28 22.07 -3.30 15.37
N SER A 29 21.45 -3.12 16.53
CA SER A 29 22.03 -2.40 17.69
C SER A 29 23.39 -2.94 18.16
N GLY A 30 23.67 -4.24 17.96
CA GLY A 30 24.97 -4.86 18.25
C GLY A 30 26.02 -4.73 17.14
N GLY A 31 25.81 -3.89 16.12
CA GLY A 31 26.73 -3.67 15.00
C GLY A 31 26.68 -4.71 13.88
N ARG A 32 26.09 -5.89 14.13
CA ARG A 32 25.86 -6.94 13.12
C ARG A 32 24.96 -6.43 11.99
N VAL A 33 25.39 -6.62 10.75
CA VAL A 33 24.56 -6.37 9.55
C VAL A 33 23.81 -7.64 9.19
N VAL A 34 22.50 -7.53 8.97
CA VAL A 34 21.64 -8.62 8.50
C VAL A 34 20.97 -8.22 7.19
N THR A 35 20.70 -9.20 6.33
CA THR A 35 19.88 -8.98 5.13
C THR A 35 18.43 -9.36 5.41
N ALA A 36 17.53 -8.39 5.24
CA ALA A 36 16.09 -8.52 5.39
C ALA A 36 15.39 -8.51 4.02
N HIS A 37 14.26 -9.21 3.94
CA HIS A 37 13.36 -9.17 2.81
C HIS A 37 12.60 -7.83 2.77
N CYS A 38 12.69 -7.12 1.66
CA CYS A 38 11.87 -5.95 1.35
C CYS A 38 10.66 -6.40 0.54
N VAL A 39 9.48 -6.34 1.16
CA VAL A 39 8.24 -6.92 0.59
C VAL A 39 7.59 -6.00 -0.43
N ASN A 40 8.02 -4.73 -0.50
CA ASN A 40 7.49 -3.76 -1.45
C ASN A 40 8.26 -3.85 -2.78
N PRO A 41 7.61 -4.27 -3.89
CA PRO A 41 8.26 -4.34 -5.20
C PRO A 41 8.43 -2.97 -5.88
N GLY A 42 7.73 -1.94 -5.39
CA GLY A 42 7.73 -0.59 -5.96
C GLY A 42 9.07 0.14 -5.79
N ALA A 43 9.14 1.35 -6.33
CA ALA A 43 10.32 2.20 -6.19
C ALA A 43 10.57 2.58 -4.72
N MET A 44 9.53 2.63 -3.88
CA MET A 44 9.64 3.14 -2.50
C MET A 44 10.22 4.55 -2.46
N GLU A 45 9.85 5.38 -3.44
CA GLU A 45 10.31 6.77 -3.57
C GLU A 45 9.99 7.54 -2.28
N GLY A 46 11.03 8.17 -1.70
CA GLY A 46 10.95 8.88 -0.43
C GLY A 46 11.12 8.01 0.82
N LEU A 47 11.12 6.67 0.69
CA LEU A 47 11.28 5.73 1.83
C LEU A 47 12.63 5.02 1.87
N VAL A 48 13.43 5.00 0.79
CA VAL A 48 14.75 4.36 0.83
C VAL A 48 15.78 5.37 1.33
N ARG A 49 15.89 5.52 2.65
CA ARG A 49 16.77 6.50 3.30
C ARG A 49 17.88 5.80 4.11
N PRO A 50 19.07 5.54 3.54
CA PRO A 50 20.21 5.04 4.31
C PRO A 50 20.46 5.89 5.56
N GLY A 51 20.73 5.24 6.70
CA GLY A 51 20.85 5.90 8.00
C GLY A 51 19.53 6.00 8.79
N ALA A 52 18.37 5.79 8.16
CA ALA A 52 17.10 5.81 8.87
C ALA A 52 16.93 4.59 9.81
N THR A 53 16.21 4.80 10.90
CA THR A 53 15.75 3.72 11.78
C THR A 53 14.71 2.88 11.05
N VAL A 54 14.90 1.56 11.06
CA VAL A 54 13.96 0.58 10.52
C VAL A 54 13.65 -0.48 11.55
N TRP A 55 12.53 -1.15 11.37
CA TRP A 55 12.10 -2.25 12.22
C TRP A 55 11.85 -3.50 11.40
N LEU A 56 12.38 -4.60 11.92
CA LEU A 56 12.33 -5.91 11.29
C LEU A 56 11.45 -6.85 12.09
N SER A 57 10.68 -7.68 11.42
CA SER A 57 10.16 -8.92 11.99
C SER A 57 11.17 -10.04 11.74
N GLU A 58 11.24 -11.00 12.65
CA GLU A 58 12.06 -12.21 12.53
C GLU A 58 11.15 -13.43 12.46
N VAL A 59 11.44 -14.33 11.53
CA VAL A 59 10.74 -15.61 11.39
C VAL A 59 11.09 -16.55 12.53
N ASP A 60 10.17 -17.48 12.79
CA ASP A 60 10.32 -18.54 13.79
C ASP A 60 11.63 -19.33 13.62
N ALA A 61 12.15 -19.87 14.73
CA ALA A 61 13.45 -20.52 14.76
C ALA A 61 13.54 -21.75 13.83
N ASP A 62 12.42 -22.44 13.63
CA ASP A 62 12.22 -23.61 12.78
C ASP A 62 11.86 -23.27 11.32
N SER A 63 11.75 -21.98 10.97
CA SER A 63 11.40 -21.56 9.62
C SER A 63 12.47 -21.94 8.61
N LYS A 64 12.06 -22.55 7.49
CA LYS A 64 12.92 -22.89 6.34
C LYS A 64 13.23 -21.69 5.43
N ARG A 65 12.79 -20.48 5.77
CA ARG A 65 13.01 -19.27 4.95
C ARG A 65 14.49 -18.90 4.94
N LYS A 66 15.05 -18.69 3.74
CA LYS A 66 16.44 -18.24 3.55
C LYS A 66 16.71 -16.88 4.21
N LEU A 67 15.80 -15.93 4.05
CA LEU A 67 15.87 -14.63 4.72
C LEU A 67 15.07 -14.69 6.02
N ARG A 68 15.80 -14.56 7.14
CA ARG A 68 15.24 -14.63 8.49
C ARG A 68 14.46 -13.37 8.88
N TYR A 69 14.80 -12.24 8.28
CA TYR A 69 14.21 -10.93 8.62
C TYR A 69 13.33 -10.40 7.49
N THR A 70 12.28 -9.66 7.86
CA THR A 70 11.44 -8.91 6.93
C THR A 70 11.38 -7.45 7.38
N TRP A 71 11.57 -6.52 6.46
CA TRP A 71 11.47 -5.08 6.75
C TRP A 71 10.00 -4.67 6.88
N GLU A 72 9.59 -4.31 8.10
CA GLU A 72 8.22 -3.95 8.43
C GLU A 72 7.98 -2.44 8.37
N LEU A 73 8.78 -1.67 9.12
CA LEU A 73 8.58 -0.23 9.33
C LEU A 73 9.85 0.57 9.10
N ILE A 74 9.70 1.85 8.79
CA ILE A 74 10.78 2.84 8.75
C ILE A 74 10.34 4.12 9.45
N GLU A 75 11.28 4.80 10.09
CA GLU A 75 11.09 6.12 10.66
C GLU A 75 11.41 7.16 9.59
N VAL A 76 10.41 7.97 9.26
CA VAL A 76 10.51 9.03 8.27
C VAL A 76 9.87 10.26 8.84
N ASP A 77 10.59 11.38 8.82
CA ASP A 77 10.08 12.71 9.19
C ASP A 77 9.39 12.72 10.58
N GLY A 78 9.96 11.97 11.54
CA GLY A 78 9.48 11.87 12.92
C GLY A 78 8.30 10.92 13.15
N GLY A 79 7.91 10.12 12.15
CA GLY A 79 6.81 9.16 12.23
C GLY A 79 7.15 7.77 11.70
N LEU A 80 6.41 6.76 12.18
CA LEU A 80 6.50 5.39 11.67
C LEU A 80 5.70 5.23 10.38
N VAL A 81 6.34 4.65 9.38
CA VAL A 81 5.77 4.34 8.07
C VAL A 81 5.85 2.85 7.81
N GLY A 82 4.75 2.27 7.33
CA GLY A 82 4.72 0.86 6.91
C GLY A 82 5.45 0.64 5.58
N ALA A 83 6.46 -0.23 5.59
CA ALA A 83 7.19 -0.67 4.40
C ALA A 83 6.68 -2.01 3.86
N ASN A 84 6.02 -2.82 4.69
CA ASN A 84 5.49 -4.13 4.29
C ASN A 84 4.10 -4.02 3.64
N THR A 85 4.05 -4.20 2.33
CA THR A 85 2.83 -4.08 1.52
C THR A 85 1.85 -5.24 1.74
N LEU A 86 2.32 -6.44 2.10
CA LEU A 86 1.46 -7.62 2.34
C LEU A 86 0.52 -7.42 3.54
N VAL A 87 0.89 -6.54 4.46
CA VAL A 87 0.07 -6.23 5.63
C VAL A 87 -1.25 -5.55 5.23
N SER A 88 -1.29 -4.88 4.07
CA SER A 88 -2.48 -4.17 3.57
C SER A 88 -3.69 -5.11 3.43
N ASN A 89 -3.52 -6.26 2.77
CA ASN A 89 -4.62 -7.21 2.58
C ASN A 89 -5.06 -7.83 3.91
N ARG A 90 -4.12 -8.12 4.82
CA ARG A 90 -4.45 -8.58 6.17
C ARG A 90 -5.29 -7.55 6.94
N ILE A 91 -4.91 -6.27 6.88
CA ILE A 91 -5.68 -5.18 7.51
C ILE A 91 -7.06 -5.05 6.89
N VAL A 92 -7.14 -5.03 5.55
CA VAL A 92 -8.41 -4.89 4.86
C VAL A 92 -9.33 -6.07 5.14
N ARG A 93 -8.81 -7.31 5.18
CA ARG A 93 -9.59 -8.48 5.55
C ARG A 93 -10.21 -8.32 6.95
N ALA A 94 -9.39 -8.00 7.95
CA ALA A 94 -9.87 -7.81 9.33
C ALA A 94 -10.90 -6.66 9.41
N LEU A 95 -10.70 -5.59 8.64
CA LEU A 95 -11.67 -4.49 8.53
C LEU A 95 -12.98 -4.96 7.86
N LEU A 96 -12.92 -5.75 6.80
CA LEU A 96 -14.10 -6.25 6.10
C LEU A 96 -14.89 -7.20 7.00
N GLU A 97 -14.24 -8.06 7.78
CA GLU A 97 -14.89 -8.99 8.72
C GLU A 97 -15.76 -8.26 9.76
N THR A 98 -15.46 -7.00 10.11
CA THR A 98 -16.34 -6.18 10.97
C THR A 98 -17.56 -5.58 10.24
N LYS A 99 -17.75 -5.91 8.95
CA LYS A 99 -18.84 -5.45 8.06
C LYS A 99 -19.11 -3.94 8.12
N PRO A 100 -18.10 -3.07 7.93
CA PRO A 100 -18.25 -1.63 8.05
C PRO A 100 -19.21 -1.07 6.99
N ARG A 101 -19.74 0.13 7.25
CA ARG A 101 -20.71 0.78 6.35
C ARG A 101 -20.21 0.85 4.91
N GLY A 102 -21.00 0.28 3.99
CA GLY A 102 -20.69 0.20 2.57
C GLY A 102 -19.99 -1.10 2.13
N PHE A 103 -19.67 -1.99 3.07
CA PHE A 103 -19.04 -3.30 2.84
C PHE A 103 -19.81 -4.45 3.51
N ALA A 104 -21.11 -4.26 3.77
CA ALA A 104 -21.96 -5.31 4.35
C ALA A 104 -22.06 -6.51 3.40
N HIS A 105 -21.90 -7.72 3.94
CA HIS A 105 -21.89 -8.96 3.17
C HIS A 105 -22.27 -10.18 4.03
N ASP A 106 -22.68 -11.24 3.34
CA ASP A 106 -22.94 -12.58 3.87
C ASP A 106 -21.74 -13.49 3.60
N GLU A 107 -21.07 -13.31 2.46
CA GLU A 107 -19.83 -14.00 2.10
C GLU A 107 -18.68 -13.04 1.84
N LEU A 108 -17.46 -13.50 2.18
CA LEU A 108 -16.19 -12.84 1.92
C LEU A 108 -15.21 -13.90 1.39
N ARG A 109 -14.63 -13.65 0.21
CA ARG A 109 -13.58 -14.49 -0.39
C ARG A 109 -12.40 -13.61 -0.79
N ALA A 110 -11.19 -14.05 -0.50
CA ALA A 110 -9.97 -13.37 -0.94
C ALA A 110 -9.47 -13.95 -2.27
N GLU A 111 -8.68 -13.19 -3.01
CA GLU A 111 -8.02 -13.63 -4.26
C GLU A 111 -9.02 -14.21 -5.28
N TYR A 112 -10.18 -13.56 -5.42
CA TYR A 112 -11.30 -14.08 -6.18
C TYR A 112 -11.10 -13.83 -7.69
N PRO A 113 -11.18 -14.86 -8.54
CA PRO A 113 -11.00 -14.72 -9.99
C PRO A 113 -12.15 -13.93 -10.62
N TYR A 114 -11.83 -13.01 -11.53
CA TYR A 114 -12.80 -12.21 -12.29
C TYR A 114 -12.18 -11.64 -13.56
N GLY A 115 -13.01 -11.14 -14.48
CA GLY A 115 -12.54 -10.55 -15.73
C GLY A 115 -11.71 -11.52 -16.57
N GLU A 116 -10.70 -11.01 -17.27
CA GLU A 116 -9.87 -11.79 -18.19
C GLU A 116 -8.55 -12.19 -17.51
N GLY A 117 -8.62 -13.24 -16.69
CA GLY A 117 -7.44 -13.78 -15.99
C GLY A 117 -6.95 -12.92 -14.82
N SER A 118 -7.80 -12.03 -14.31
CA SER A 118 -7.52 -11.21 -13.13
C SER A 118 -8.06 -11.86 -11.86
N ARG A 119 -7.52 -11.41 -10.72
CA ARG A 119 -8.06 -11.70 -9.38
C ARG A 119 -8.23 -10.37 -8.66
N VAL A 120 -9.36 -10.19 -8.00
CA VAL A 120 -9.58 -9.08 -7.08
C VAL A 120 -9.12 -9.50 -5.70
N ASP A 121 -8.55 -8.57 -4.92
CA ASP A 121 -8.08 -8.87 -3.57
C ASP A 121 -9.20 -9.45 -2.69
N PHE A 122 -10.40 -8.86 -2.75
CA PHE A 122 -11.58 -9.36 -2.03
C PHE A 122 -12.85 -9.29 -2.86
N TRP A 123 -13.64 -10.35 -2.78
CA TRP A 123 -15.01 -10.41 -3.27
C TRP A 123 -15.96 -10.58 -2.10
N LEU A 124 -17.02 -9.78 -2.10
CA LEU A 124 -18.08 -9.80 -1.11
C LEU A 124 -19.41 -10.10 -1.80
N ARG A 125 -20.31 -10.82 -1.12
CA ARG A 125 -21.67 -11.04 -1.62
C ARG A 125 -22.70 -10.78 -0.55
N ARG A 126 -23.77 -10.07 -0.91
CA ARG A 126 -24.99 -9.93 -0.09
C ARG A 126 -26.21 -10.18 -0.95
N GLY A 127 -26.89 -11.31 -0.72
CA GLY A 127 -27.94 -11.78 -1.64
C GLY A 127 -27.41 -11.92 -3.08
N GLN A 128 -28.05 -11.24 -4.03
CA GLN A 128 -27.68 -11.23 -5.46
C GLN A 128 -26.68 -10.11 -5.83
N LYS A 129 -26.28 -9.26 -4.87
CA LYS A 129 -25.34 -8.16 -5.13
C LYS A 129 -23.93 -8.55 -4.70
N GLU A 130 -23.05 -8.57 -5.67
CA GLU A 130 -21.62 -8.74 -5.48
C GLU A 130 -20.90 -7.39 -5.33
N HIS A 131 -19.79 -7.40 -4.60
CA HIS A 131 -18.95 -6.24 -4.38
C HIS A 131 -17.47 -6.64 -4.44
N PHE A 132 -16.79 -6.19 -5.49
CA PHE A 132 -15.37 -6.42 -5.77
C PHE A 132 -14.55 -5.31 -5.12
N VAL A 133 -13.55 -5.66 -4.30
CA VAL A 133 -12.72 -4.71 -3.56
C VAL A 133 -11.25 -4.95 -3.88
N GLU A 134 -10.68 -4.02 -4.64
CA GLU A 134 -9.27 -4.01 -5.01
C GLU A 134 -8.49 -3.13 -4.03
N VAL A 135 -7.44 -3.67 -3.41
CA VAL A 135 -6.61 -3.00 -2.41
C VAL A 135 -5.35 -2.46 -3.04
N LYS A 136 -5.08 -1.17 -2.80
CA LYS A 136 -3.84 -0.52 -3.23
C LYS A 136 -3.07 -0.01 -2.04
N ASN A 137 -1.78 -0.33 -1.93
CA ASN A 137 -0.92 0.26 -0.91
C ASN A 137 -0.36 1.59 -1.41
N CYS A 138 -0.61 2.67 -0.68
CA CYS A 138 -0.15 4.01 -1.01
C CYS A 138 0.83 4.51 0.05
N HIS A 139 2.10 4.62 -0.35
CA HIS A 139 3.21 4.97 0.53
C HIS A 139 4.08 6.11 -0.03
N LEU A 140 3.73 6.72 -1.16
CA LEU A 140 4.43 7.87 -1.75
C LEU A 140 3.71 9.16 -1.31
N VAL A 141 4.44 10.17 -0.86
CA VAL A 141 3.91 11.45 -0.35
C VAL A 141 4.85 12.55 -0.80
N TYR A 142 4.25 13.67 -1.19
CA TYR A 142 4.95 14.90 -1.48
C TYR A 142 4.73 15.94 -0.38
N PRO A 143 5.49 17.05 -0.37
CA PRO A 143 5.38 18.09 0.65
C PRO A 143 3.98 18.70 0.83
N ASP A 144 3.07 18.47 -0.12
CA ASP A 144 1.67 18.83 0.00
C ASP A 144 0.85 17.87 0.88
N GLY A 145 1.49 16.94 1.59
CA GLY A 145 0.87 16.03 2.57
C GLY A 145 -0.12 15.02 1.99
N ARG A 146 -0.16 14.86 0.66
CA ARG A 146 -1.04 13.89 -0.01
C ARG A 146 -0.28 12.63 -0.37
N GLY A 147 -0.97 11.50 -0.29
CA GLY A 147 -0.51 10.22 -0.79
C GLY A 147 -0.73 10.09 -2.29
N TYR A 148 0.20 9.46 -3.00
CA TYR A 148 0.14 9.26 -4.44
C TYR A 148 0.31 7.78 -4.80
N PHE A 149 -0.54 7.30 -5.71
CA PHE A 149 -0.44 5.94 -6.24
C PHE A 149 -0.63 5.92 -7.77
N PRO A 150 0.17 5.17 -8.54
CA PRO A 150 1.33 4.38 -8.10
C PRO A 150 2.62 5.23 -7.97
N ASP A 151 3.68 4.62 -7.45
CA ASP A 151 5.06 5.16 -7.38
C ASP A 151 5.92 4.73 -8.60
N SER A 152 5.32 4.04 -9.56
CA SER A 152 5.94 3.52 -10.77
C SER A 152 4.85 3.13 -11.78
N ARG A 153 5.18 3.02 -13.07
CA ARG A 153 4.19 2.61 -14.09
C ARG A 153 3.67 1.20 -13.81
N SER A 154 2.36 1.00 -13.94
CA SER A 154 1.69 -0.28 -13.72
C SER A 154 0.53 -0.49 -14.70
N GLU A 155 0.85 -1.08 -15.85
CA GLU A 155 -0.16 -1.47 -16.86
C GLU A 155 -1.23 -2.40 -16.29
N ARG A 156 -0.82 -3.33 -15.41
CA ARG A 156 -1.73 -4.23 -14.69
C ARG A 156 -2.75 -3.45 -13.86
N ALA A 157 -2.34 -2.39 -13.16
CA ALA A 157 -3.25 -1.61 -12.33
C ALA A 157 -4.29 -0.85 -13.18
N ALA A 158 -3.90 -0.33 -14.35
CA ALA A 158 -4.83 0.31 -15.28
C ALA A 158 -5.83 -0.69 -15.87
N ARG A 159 -5.38 -1.90 -16.25
CA ARG A 159 -6.27 -2.98 -16.74
C ARG A 159 -7.33 -3.36 -15.69
N HIS A 160 -6.93 -3.51 -14.44
CA HIS A 160 -7.83 -3.85 -13.34
C HIS A 160 -8.97 -2.83 -13.19
N LEU A 161 -8.71 -1.54 -13.39
CA LEU A 161 -9.75 -0.49 -13.35
C LEU A 161 -10.79 -0.64 -14.46
N ALA A 162 -10.38 -1.06 -15.65
CA ALA A 162 -11.29 -1.34 -16.75
C ALA A 162 -12.19 -2.54 -16.45
N GLU A 163 -11.64 -3.61 -15.87
CA GLU A 163 -12.39 -4.80 -15.45
C GLU A 163 -13.37 -4.47 -14.31
N LEU A 164 -12.98 -3.66 -13.32
CA LEU A 164 -13.88 -3.17 -12.28
C LEU A 164 -15.01 -2.29 -12.85
N SER A 165 -14.74 -1.54 -13.92
CA SER A 165 -15.78 -0.78 -14.60
C SER A 165 -16.79 -1.68 -15.33
N GLN A 166 -16.37 -2.86 -15.82
CA GLN A 166 -17.28 -3.88 -16.36
C GLN A 166 -18.17 -4.47 -15.26
N VAL A 167 -17.60 -4.76 -14.08
CA VAL A 167 -18.36 -5.22 -12.90
C VAL A 167 -19.47 -4.24 -12.54
N VAL A 168 -19.18 -2.93 -12.52
CA VAL A 168 -20.20 -1.92 -12.22
C VAL A 168 -21.28 -1.86 -13.30
N ARG A 169 -20.90 -1.94 -14.59
CA ARG A 169 -21.85 -1.97 -15.71
C ARG A 169 -22.77 -3.20 -15.68
N ALA A 170 -22.30 -4.32 -15.15
CA ALA A 170 -23.10 -5.52 -14.91
C ALA A 170 -24.08 -5.39 -13.71
N GLY A 171 -24.13 -4.24 -13.04
CA GLY A 171 -25.05 -3.97 -11.94
C GLY A 171 -24.54 -4.42 -10.56
N HIS A 172 -23.26 -4.76 -10.46
CA HIS A 172 -22.56 -5.06 -9.21
C HIS A 172 -21.80 -3.83 -8.69
N ARG A 173 -21.10 -3.98 -7.56
CA ARG A 173 -20.32 -2.90 -6.95
C ARG A 173 -18.83 -3.17 -7.08
N ALA A 174 -18.05 -2.11 -7.27
CA ALA A 174 -16.60 -2.17 -7.22
C ALA A 174 -16.05 -1.05 -6.35
N THR A 175 -15.04 -1.35 -5.53
CA THR A 175 -14.29 -0.35 -4.75
C THR A 175 -12.79 -0.55 -4.96
N VAL A 176 -12.09 0.51 -5.30
CA VAL A 176 -10.64 0.62 -5.07
C VAL A 176 -10.42 1.20 -3.68
N LEU A 177 -9.78 0.42 -2.81
CA LEU A 177 -9.49 0.79 -1.43
C LEU A 177 -7.98 1.02 -1.24
N PHE A 178 -7.59 2.28 -1.14
CA PHE A 178 -6.22 2.64 -0.77
C PHE A 178 -5.99 2.41 0.72
N THR A 179 -4.90 1.74 1.05
CA THR A 179 -4.36 1.61 2.40
C THR A 179 -3.16 2.53 2.53
N VAL A 180 -3.18 3.37 3.56
CA VAL A 180 -2.14 4.38 3.78
C VAL A 180 -1.53 4.16 5.14
N GLN A 181 -0.39 3.45 5.18
CA GLN A 181 0.34 3.14 6.41
C GLN A 181 1.25 4.31 6.83
N ARG A 182 0.67 5.51 6.86
CA ARG A 182 1.35 6.80 7.08
C ARG A 182 0.42 7.80 7.79
N PRO A 183 0.68 8.14 9.06
CA PRO A 183 -0.21 8.99 9.85
C PRO A 183 -0.26 10.44 9.37
N ASP A 184 0.78 10.92 8.69
CA ASP A 184 0.95 12.26 8.12
C ASP A 184 0.08 12.51 6.87
N VAL A 185 -0.46 11.47 6.24
CA VAL A 185 -1.27 11.62 5.02
C VAL A 185 -2.67 12.10 5.32
N ARG A 186 -3.10 13.15 4.61
CA ARG A 186 -4.45 13.70 4.73
C ARG A 186 -5.42 13.34 3.61
N ALA A 187 -4.93 12.91 2.46
CA ALA A 187 -5.74 12.49 1.31
C ALA A 187 -4.90 11.68 0.31
N VAL A 188 -5.54 10.90 -0.54
CA VAL A 188 -4.88 10.12 -1.61
C VAL A 188 -5.25 10.65 -2.99
N ARG A 189 -4.31 10.59 -3.93
CA ARG A 189 -4.51 10.92 -5.35
C ARG A 189 -3.90 9.85 -6.26
N PRO A 190 -4.43 9.66 -7.48
CA PRO A 190 -3.67 8.99 -8.51
C PRO A 190 -2.45 9.82 -8.91
N SER A 191 -1.35 9.15 -9.27
CA SER A 191 -0.09 9.78 -9.63
C SER A 191 -0.03 10.07 -11.12
N ASP A 192 -0.38 11.30 -11.54
CA ASP A 192 -0.25 11.75 -12.93
C ASP A 192 1.22 11.87 -13.36
N VAL A 193 2.17 11.88 -12.41
CA VAL A 193 3.62 11.96 -12.69
C VAL A 193 4.22 10.59 -12.98
N HIS A 194 3.82 9.56 -12.22
CA HIS A 194 4.38 8.23 -12.37
C HIS A 194 3.65 7.40 -13.41
N ASP A 195 2.32 7.52 -13.44
CA ASP A 195 1.49 6.75 -14.35
C ASP A 195 0.26 7.56 -14.79
N PRO A 196 0.42 8.45 -15.79
CA PRO A 196 -0.69 9.20 -16.38
C PRO A 196 -1.81 8.30 -16.91
N ALA A 197 -1.47 7.09 -17.39
CA ALA A 197 -2.45 6.14 -17.92
C ALA A 197 -3.31 5.56 -16.80
N PHE A 198 -2.70 5.14 -15.69
CA PHE A 198 -3.46 4.75 -14.49
C PHE A 198 -4.32 5.89 -13.97
N ALA A 199 -3.81 7.12 -13.91
CA ALA A 199 -4.57 8.27 -13.44
C ALA A 199 -5.80 8.56 -14.33
N ALA A 200 -5.64 8.48 -15.64
CA ALA A 200 -6.74 8.58 -16.59
C ALA A 200 -7.75 7.43 -16.42
N ALA A 201 -7.28 6.19 -16.29
CA ALA A 201 -8.12 5.02 -16.05
C ALA A 201 -8.90 5.12 -14.73
N ALA A 202 -8.30 5.68 -13.67
CA ALA A 202 -8.96 5.87 -12.37
C ALA A 202 -10.11 6.87 -12.48
N ARG A 203 -9.89 7.97 -13.20
CA ARG A 203 -10.94 8.97 -13.49
C ARG A 203 -12.07 8.37 -14.32
N ALA A 204 -11.75 7.57 -15.35
CA ALA A 204 -12.74 6.88 -16.16
C ALA A 204 -13.55 5.85 -15.34
N ALA A 205 -12.88 5.08 -14.48
CA ALA A 205 -13.53 4.12 -13.59
C ALA A 205 -14.47 4.81 -12.59
N LEU A 206 -14.07 5.96 -12.04
CA LEU A 206 -14.94 6.77 -11.18
C LEU A 206 -16.20 7.22 -11.93
N ALA A 207 -16.04 7.70 -13.17
CA ALA A 207 -17.17 8.08 -14.01
C ALA A 207 -18.09 6.90 -14.35
N ALA A 208 -17.55 5.68 -14.45
CA ALA A 208 -18.31 4.45 -14.63
C ALA A 208 -19.00 3.95 -13.35
N GLY A 209 -18.76 4.58 -12.19
CA GLY A 209 -19.39 4.24 -10.91
C GLY A 209 -18.53 3.37 -9.97
N VAL A 210 -17.25 3.15 -10.28
CA VAL A 210 -16.32 2.51 -9.34
C VAL A 210 -16.07 3.46 -8.16
N HIS A 211 -16.20 2.94 -6.93
CA HIS A 211 -15.94 3.73 -5.73
C HIS A 211 -14.44 3.79 -5.43
N PHE A 212 -13.94 4.96 -5.07
CA PHE A 212 -12.58 5.13 -4.55
C PHE A 212 -12.64 5.51 -3.08
N ARG A 213 -11.98 4.73 -2.24
CA ARG A 213 -11.90 4.94 -0.79
C ARG A 213 -10.45 4.85 -0.34
N ALA A 214 -10.11 5.52 0.76
CA ALA A 214 -8.83 5.39 1.40
C ALA A 214 -9.01 5.24 2.90
N VAL A 215 -8.17 4.41 3.51
CA VAL A 215 -8.11 4.22 4.95
C VAL A 215 -6.70 4.55 5.45
N ARG A 216 -6.62 5.42 6.46
CA ARG A 216 -5.36 5.71 7.13
C ARG A 216 -5.12 4.69 8.23
N ILE A 217 -3.91 4.17 8.24
CA ILE A 217 -3.42 3.18 9.18
C ILE A 217 -2.21 3.80 9.86
N ARG A 218 -2.25 3.85 11.19
CA ARG A 218 -1.10 4.26 12.01
C ARG A 218 -0.29 3.02 12.35
N PRO A 219 0.94 2.89 11.86
CA PRO A 219 1.86 1.86 12.33
C PRO A 219 2.33 2.19 13.75
N THR A 220 2.51 1.17 14.56
CA THR A 220 3.15 1.25 15.89
C THR A 220 4.15 0.11 16.01
N LEU A 221 5.00 0.16 17.04
CA LEU A 221 5.91 -0.95 17.33
C LEU A 221 5.19 -2.21 17.81
N SER A 222 3.93 -2.10 18.25
CA SER A 222 3.08 -3.21 18.66
C SER A 222 2.19 -3.76 17.54
N GLY A 223 1.99 -2.99 16.46
CA GLY A 223 1.09 -3.40 15.37
C GLY A 223 0.68 -2.26 14.44
N TYR A 224 -0.59 -2.27 14.07
CA TYR A 224 -1.22 -1.32 13.19
C TYR A 224 -2.60 -0.95 13.73
N THR A 225 -2.93 0.34 13.76
CA THR A 225 -4.26 0.82 14.12
C THR A 225 -4.93 1.45 12.91
N VAL A 226 -6.13 0.98 12.56
CA VAL A 226 -6.97 1.63 11.55
C VAL A 226 -7.59 2.90 12.16
N GLU A 227 -7.23 4.07 11.64
CA GLU A 227 -7.68 5.36 12.18
C GLU A 227 -9.01 5.82 11.58
N GLY A 228 -9.27 5.50 10.32
CA GLY A 228 -10.50 5.88 9.64
C GLY A 228 -10.29 6.22 8.17
N ALA A 229 -11.38 6.64 7.53
CA ALA A 229 -11.38 7.04 6.14
C ALA A 229 -10.70 8.39 5.95
N ILE A 230 -9.94 8.53 4.87
CA ILE A 230 -9.41 9.81 4.38
C ILE A 230 -9.89 10.05 2.94
N PRO A 231 -9.99 11.32 2.49
CA PRO A 231 -10.45 11.63 1.14
C PRO A 231 -9.58 11.02 0.04
N VAL A 232 -10.22 10.61 -1.05
CA VAL A 232 -9.55 10.32 -2.34
C VAL A 232 -9.94 11.42 -3.32
N ASP A 233 -8.94 12.10 -3.89
CA ASP A 233 -9.12 13.20 -4.82
C ASP A 233 -8.55 12.82 -6.19
N LEU A 234 -9.44 12.50 -7.14
CA LEU A 234 -9.06 12.06 -8.49
C LEU A 234 -8.96 13.23 -9.48
N ARG A 235 -9.17 14.48 -9.04
CA ARG A 235 -9.10 15.65 -9.92
C ARG A 235 -7.67 15.85 -10.43
N PRO A 236 -7.49 16.27 -11.69
CA PRO A 236 -6.18 16.68 -12.20
C PRO A 236 -5.54 17.76 -11.31
N TYR A 237 -4.21 17.78 -11.28
CA TYR A 237 -3.43 18.78 -10.55
C TYR A 237 -2.17 19.18 -11.31
N PRO A 238 -1.62 20.38 -11.08
CA PRO A 238 -0.34 20.78 -11.66
C PRO A 238 0.81 19.88 -11.15
N THR A 239 1.59 19.30 -12.06
CA THR A 239 2.67 18.34 -11.71
C THR A 239 4.02 19.00 -11.44
N ARG A 240 4.25 20.24 -11.89
CA ARG A 240 5.58 20.89 -11.87
C ARG A 240 6.28 20.86 -10.51
N ARG A 241 5.55 21.14 -9.40
CA ARG A 241 6.13 21.13 -8.04
C ARG A 241 6.54 19.72 -7.62
N ILE A 242 5.74 18.72 -7.97
CA ILE A 242 6.03 17.31 -7.70
C ILE A 242 7.29 16.90 -8.48
N GLU A 243 7.32 17.16 -9.78
CA GLU A 243 8.46 16.84 -10.64
C GLU A 243 9.77 17.50 -10.15
N GLY A 244 9.69 18.73 -9.65
CA GLY A 244 10.82 19.39 -8.98
C GLY A 244 11.32 18.60 -7.77
N TRP A 245 10.43 18.34 -6.80
CA TRP A 245 10.78 17.57 -5.61
C TRP A 245 11.39 16.20 -5.94
N ARG A 246 10.86 15.50 -6.96
CA ARG A 246 11.37 14.19 -7.39
C ARG A 246 12.81 14.24 -7.86
N ARG A 247 13.17 15.26 -8.65
CA ARG A 247 14.56 15.45 -9.10
C ARG A 247 15.49 15.66 -7.90
N ASP A 248 15.06 16.46 -6.94
CA ASP A 248 15.85 16.80 -5.76
C ASP A 248 16.00 15.62 -4.78
N ASN A 249 15.07 14.66 -4.82
CA ASN A 249 15.00 13.53 -3.88
C ASN A 249 15.25 12.16 -4.54
N ALA A 250 15.82 12.13 -5.75
CA ALA A 250 16.04 10.90 -6.51
C ALA A 250 16.89 9.84 -5.76
N SER A 251 17.78 10.27 -4.86
CA SER A 251 18.61 9.41 -4.01
C SER A 251 17.82 8.61 -2.96
N THR A 252 16.56 9.01 -2.68
CA THR A 252 15.68 8.36 -1.70
C THR A 252 14.75 7.32 -2.31
N SER A 253 15.00 6.96 -3.58
CA SER A 253 14.23 5.98 -4.34
C SER A 253 15.03 4.69 -4.53
N GLY A 254 14.37 3.55 -4.35
CA GLY A 254 14.95 2.22 -4.54
C GLY A 254 14.90 1.70 -5.97
N SER A 255 14.54 2.54 -6.95
CA SER A 255 14.58 2.19 -8.38
C SER A 255 15.99 2.13 -8.97
N GLN A 256 17.02 2.55 -8.22
CA GLN A 256 18.42 2.40 -8.61
C GLN A 256 18.93 1.01 -8.20
N GLY A 257 18.72 0.03 -9.09
CA GLY A 257 19.21 -1.34 -8.91
C GLY A 257 18.84 -2.26 -10.06
#